data_AF-A0A2K8Z807-F1
#
_entry.id   AF-A0A2K8Z807-F1
#
_cell.length_a   1.000
_cell.length_b   1.000
_cell.length_c   1.000
_cell.angle_alpha   90.00
_cell.angle_beta   90.00
_cell.angle_gamma   90.00
#
_symmetry.space_group_name_H-M   'P 1'
#
loop_
_entity.id
_entity.type
_entity.pdbx_description
1 polymer ?
#
loop_
_entity_poly.entity_id
_entity_poly.type
_entity_poly.pdbx_seq_one_letter_code
_entity_poly.pdbx_strand_id
1 'polypeptide(L)'
;MFGYDGPTVNGNFKNTITKLLNQFDNPQATSIFIVNDKVYPYPKSYSDLIKSATLFQYKTGNAAYTDFGQIFQTIADDLEENQLAILTTDLIYSEKSATGQNAAKIMATAQNLAQIALKNYTKTGSLLVLKLHSDYSGRYYPYNSPQKGKQYKGDRPFYVLLFAKNATMDRLLTENQYAGLRNFSSYPSFENQYLFSSSTQARTPFYTLLENHPSAKGTYDKDREGDNSKGLHIIKNVEPPHKSTEKLTIVVAVKLPVGAYGEVFIRNPANYTVESIKDNFKIKAIQPSTNPGTTHDIILEASSPASGERTAIIRLKRIFPPTWIISSSSDDDTNVNPNTTFATTTFGLQPMMTGIHHAYEAHITDKNYLFSLSLHLND
;
A
#
# COMPACT_ATOMS: atom_id res chain seq x y z
N MET A 1 -14.39 19.48 17.56
CA MET A 1 -13.75 19.87 16.29
C MET A 1 -12.75 18.78 16.00
N PHE A 2 -12.75 18.22 14.79
CA PHE A 2 -11.80 17.19 14.40
C PHE A 2 -10.40 17.83 14.35
N GLY A 3 -9.42 17.25 15.06
CA GLY A 3 -8.14 17.94 15.31
C GLY A 3 -7.32 18.20 14.05
N TYR A 4 -7.58 17.47 12.96
CA TYR A 4 -6.87 17.59 11.69
C TYR A 4 -7.44 18.67 10.75
N ASP A 5 -8.57 19.31 11.09
CA ASP A 5 -9.30 20.20 10.17
C ASP A 5 -9.91 21.41 10.91
N GLY A 6 -9.20 21.89 11.94
CA GLY A 6 -9.52 23.11 12.67
C GLY A 6 -8.91 24.38 12.04
N PRO A 7 -9.32 25.59 12.48
CA PRO A 7 -8.81 26.85 11.93
C PRO A 7 -7.34 27.12 12.28
N THR A 8 -6.76 26.35 13.21
CA THR A 8 -5.37 26.52 13.69
C THR A 8 -4.39 25.52 13.07
N VAL A 9 -4.85 24.69 12.12
CA VAL A 9 -3.99 23.75 11.39
C VAL A 9 -3.63 24.29 9.99
N ASN A 10 -2.59 23.75 9.37
CA ASN A 10 -2.02 24.19 8.10
C ASN A 10 -2.85 23.76 6.88
N GLY A 11 -3.84 22.87 7.08
CA GLY A 11 -4.78 22.45 6.05
C GLY A 11 -4.29 21.29 5.16
N ASN A 12 -3.16 20.66 5.46
CA ASN A 12 -2.63 19.52 4.68
C ASN A 12 -3.63 18.37 4.61
N PHE A 13 -4.26 18.00 5.73
CA PHE A 13 -5.34 17.02 5.75
C PHE A 13 -6.44 17.35 4.73
N LYS A 14 -6.98 18.57 4.80
CA LYS A 14 -8.06 19.02 3.90
C LYS A 14 -7.62 19.04 2.44
N ASN A 15 -6.41 19.53 2.16
CA ASN A 15 -5.85 19.57 0.82
C ASN A 15 -5.72 18.15 0.24
N THR A 16 -5.21 17.20 1.01
CA THR A 16 -5.12 15.79 0.60
C THR A 16 -6.48 15.20 0.27
N ILE A 17 -7.46 15.33 1.17
CA ILE A 17 -8.79 14.76 0.94
C ILE A 17 -9.47 15.43 -0.26
N THR A 18 -9.37 16.76 -0.38
CA THR A 18 -9.94 17.49 -1.52
C THR A 18 -9.28 17.09 -2.84
N LYS A 19 -7.95 16.97 -2.88
CA LYS A 19 -7.21 16.54 -4.06
C LYS A 19 -7.61 15.14 -4.49
N LEU A 20 -7.80 14.22 -3.55
CA LEU A 20 -8.21 12.84 -3.80
C LEU A 20 -9.65 12.77 -4.31
N LEU A 21 -10.57 13.49 -3.65
CA LEU A 21 -11.97 13.55 -4.06
C LEU A 21 -12.15 14.20 -5.44
N ASN A 22 -11.29 15.15 -5.83
CA ASN A 22 -11.33 15.78 -7.16
C ASN A 22 -10.83 14.88 -8.30
N GLN A 23 -10.36 13.65 -8.01
CA GLN A 23 -9.96 12.70 -9.06
C GLN A 23 -11.13 11.88 -9.62
N PHE A 24 -12.35 12.04 -9.09
CA PHE A 24 -13.53 11.28 -9.53
C PHE A 24 -14.36 12.08 -10.55
N ASP A 25 -14.61 11.46 -11.70
CA ASP A 25 -15.25 12.10 -12.87
C ASP A 25 -16.73 12.44 -12.68
N ASN A 26 -17.43 11.77 -11.75
CA ASN A 26 -18.84 12.02 -11.44
C ASN A 26 -19.09 12.19 -9.94
N PRO A 27 -18.84 13.38 -9.39
CA PRO A 27 -18.98 13.62 -7.95
C PRO A 27 -20.43 13.58 -7.45
N GLN A 28 -21.42 13.70 -8.35
CA GLN A 28 -22.85 13.63 -7.99
C GLN A 28 -23.34 12.21 -7.78
N ALA A 29 -22.59 11.20 -8.26
CA ALA A 29 -22.84 9.79 -7.96
C ALA A 29 -22.19 9.34 -6.63
N THR A 30 -21.47 10.23 -5.94
CA THR A 30 -20.76 9.91 -4.70
C THR A 30 -21.69 9.99 -3.49
N SER A 31 -21.92 8.85 -2.83
CA SER A 31 -22.51 8.81 -1.49
C SER A 31 -21.45 9.17 -0.45
N ILE A 32 -21.78 10.11 0.44
CA ILE A 32 -20.88 10.56 1.52
C ILE A 32 -21.51 10.15 2.84
N PHE A 33 -20.68 9.63 3.75
CA PHE A 33 -21.10 9.20 5.08
C PHE A 33 -20.23 9.82 6.17
N ILE A 34 -20.83 10.02 7.34
CA ILE A 34 -20.15 10.33 8.59
C ILE A 34 -20.10 9.04 9.39
N VAL A 35 -18.91 8.69 9.84
CA VAL A 35 -18.65 7.44 10.53
C VAL A 35 -18.18 7.74 11.96
N ASN A 36 -19.00 7.33 12.94
CA ASN A 36 -18.70 7.47 14.37
C ASN A 36 -19.04 6.15 15.09
N ASP A 37 -20.13 6.13 15.86
CA ASP A 37 -20.68 4.92 16.47
C ASP A 37 -21.51 4.07 15.49
N LYS A 38 -21.91 4.67 14.37
CA LYS A 38 -22.58 4.04 13.22
C LYS A 38 -22.17 4.77 11.94
N VAL A 39 -22.70 4.30 10.82
CA VAL A 39 -22.58 4.96 9.51
C VAL A 39 -23.83 5.81 9.26
N TYR A 40 -23.65 7.12 9.08
CA TYR A 40 -24.74 8.07 8.85
C TYR A 40 -24.58 8.77 7.50
N PRO A 41 -25.64 8.91 6.68
CA PRO A 41 -25.55 9.72 5.46
C PRO A 41 -25.14 11.17 5.78
N TYR A 42 -24.28 11.73 4.94
CA TYR A 42 -23.91 13.14 5.02
C TYR A 42 -25.11 14.02 4.58
N PRO A 43 -25.48 15.06 5.34
CA PRO A 43 -26.74 15.78 5.11
C PRO A 43 -26.71 16.77 3.94
N LYS A 44 -25.61 16.87 3.19
CA LYS A 44 -25.40 17.83 2.11
C LYS A 44 -24.84 17.17 0.85
N SER A 45 -24.78 17.92 -0.25
CA SER A 45 -24.20 17.44 -1.49
C SER A 45 -22.67 17.31 -1.40
N TYR A 46 -22.09 16.56 -2.32
CA TYR A 46 -20.64 16.54 -2.53
C TYR A 46 -20.09 17.95 -2.78
N SER A 47 -20.79 18.78 -3.57
CA SER A 47 -20.36 20.15 -3.85
C SER A 47 -20.26 21.00 -2.59
N ASP A 48 -21.16 20.78 -1.62
CA ASP A 48 -21.13 21.48 -0.34
C ASP A 48 -19.98 20.99 0.54
N LEU A 49 -19.66 19.69 0.51
CA LEU A 49 -18.52 19.12 1.24
C LEU A 49 -17.21 19.77 0.78
N ILE A 50 -16.94 19.80 -0.54
CA ILE A 50 -15.68 20.33 -1.07
C ILE A 50 -15.52 21.85 -0.87
N LYS A 51 -16.64 22.60 -0.83
CA LYS A 51 -16.64 24.04 -0.58
C LYS A 51 -16.57 24.39 0.91
N SER A 52 -16.86 23.42 1.79
CA SER A 52 -16.89 23.65 3.21
C SER A 52 -15.55 24.16 3.73
N ALA A 53 -15.57 25.12 4.66
CA ALA A 53 -14.37 25.55 5.37
C ALA A 53 -13.76 24.39 6.17
N THR A 54 -14.59 23.50 6.71
CA THR A 54 -14.20 22.30 7.47
C THR A 54 -15.01 21.08 7.00
N LEU A 55 -14.34 20.02 6.59
CA LEU A 55 -14.91 18.74 6.15
C LEU A 55 -15.75 18.08 7.27
N PHE A 56 -15.31 18.16 8.53
CA PHE A 56 -15.99 17.54 9.69
C PHE A 56 -16.86 18.48 10.50
N GLN A 57 -17.65 19.32 9.83
CA GLN A 57 -18.54 20.28 10.50
C GLN A 57 -19.76 19.62 11.19
N TYR A 58 -20.20 18.47 10.69
CA TYR A 58 -21.40 17.78 11.18
C TYR A 58 -21.07 16.76 12.26
N LYS A 59 -21.73 16.90 13.41
CA LYS A 59 -21.61 15.99 14.55
C LYS A 59 -22.88 15.14 14.65
N THR A 60 -22.81 13.91 14.15
CA THR A 60 -23.88 12.92 14.27
C THR A 60 -23.35 11.70 14.99
N GLY A 61 -24.16 11.07 15.85
CA GLY A 61 -23.74 9.91 16.61
C GLY A 61 -22.78 10.23 17.76
N ASN A 62 -22.21 9.19 18.36
CA ASN A 62 -21.26 9.31 19.47
C ASN A 62 -19.80 9.22 18.99
N ALA A 63 -19.09 10.34 19.00
CA ALA A 63 -17.69 10.43 18.58
C ALA A 63 -16.67 9.98 19.66
N ALA A 64 -17.13 9.52 20.83
CA ALA A 64 -16.24 9.07 21.91
C ALA A 64 -15.68 7.65 21.68
N TYR A 65 -16.22 6.90 20.72
CA TYR A 65 -15.76 5.57 20.34
C TYR A 65 -16.02 5.32 18.85
N THR A 66 -15.24 4.40 18.27
CA THR A 66 -15.35 4.00 16.87
C THR A 66 -15.44 2.49 16.81
N ASP A 67 -16.53 1.98 16.25
CA ASP A 67 -16.73 0.54 16.02
C ASP A 67 -16.22 0.17 14.63
N PHE A 68 -14.92 -0.09 14.52
CA PHE A 68 -14.32 -0.50 13.24
C PHE A 68 -14.92 -1.80 12.71
N GLY A 69 -15.50 -2.65 13.56
CA GLY A 69 -16.11 -3.91 13.15
C GLY A 69 -17.35 -3.63 12.31
N GLN A 70 -18.24 -2.79 12.83
CA GLN A 70 -19.43 -2.35 12.10
C GLN A 70 -19.04 -1.57 10.83
N ILE A 71 -18.06 -0.67 10.91
CA ILE A 71 -17.64 0.15 9.75
C ILE A 71 -17.10 -0.73 8.63
N PHE A 72 -16.20 -1.66 8.94
CA PHE A 72 -15.64 -2.57 7.96
C PHE A 72 -16.70 -3.52 7.42
N GLN A 73 -17.64 -4.01 8.24
CA GLN A 73 -18.76 -4.83 7.78
C GLN A 73 -19.68 -4.07 6.83
N THR A 74 -20.10 -2.85 7.18
CA THR A 74 -20.93 -2.03 6.29
C THR A 74 -20.27 -1.79 4.94
N ILE A 75 -18.97 -1.43 4.92
CA ILE A 75 -18.24 -1.28 3.66
C ILE A 75 -18.16 -2.62 2.91
N ALA A 76 -17.85 -3.71 3.61
CA ALA A 76 -17.69 -5.04 3.02
C ALA A 76 -18.99 -5.55 2.35
N ASP A 77 -20.12 -5.33 3.01
CA ASP A 77 -21.43 -5.86 2.60
C ASP A 77 -22.07 -5.03 1.48
N ASP A 78 -21.90 -3.69 1.51
CA ASP A 78 -22.55 -2.79 0.55
C ASP A 78 -21.73 -2.50 -0.72
N LEU A 79 -20.43 -2.83 -0.73
CA LEU A 79 -19.56 -2.51 -1.86
C LEU A 79 -19.75 -3.45 -3.05
N GLU A 80 -20.04 -2.87 -4.22
CA GLU A 80 -20.23 -3.59 -5.49
C GLU A 80 -19.00 -3.48 -6.42
N GLU A 81 -19.01 -4.24 -7.53
CA GLU A 81 -18.00 -4.11 -8.59
C GLU A 81 -18.10 -2.73 -9.27
N ASN A 82 -16.97 -2.16 -9.70
CA ASN A 82 -16.82 -0.80 -10.22
C ASN A 82 -17.09 0.33 -9.21
N GLN A 83 -17.28 0.02 -7.93
CA GLN A 83 -17.35 1.01 -6.86
C GLN A 83 -16.03 1.07 -6.07
N LEU A 84 -15.74 2.24 -5.53
CA LEU A 84 -14.62 2.49 -4.62
C LEU A 84 -15.16 3.13 -3.34
N ALA A 85 -14.98 2.46 -2.20
CA ALA A 85 -15.24 3.05 -0.89
C ALA A 85 -13.94 3.62 -0.30
N ILE A 86 -14.03 4.83 0.25
CA ILE A 86 -12.90 5.59 0.78
C ILE A 86 -13.20 5.92 2.24
N LEU A 87 -12.42 5.33 3.15
CA LEU A 87 -12.50 5.60 4.57
C LEU A 87 -11.29 6.41 5.01
N THR A 88 -11.52 7.62 5.52
CA THR A 88 -10.48 8.47 6.13
C THR A 88 -10.62 8.45 7.64
N THR A 89 -9.55 8.09 8.35
CA THR A 89 -9.58 7.85 9.81
C THR A 89 -8.17 7.94 10.39
N ASP A 90 -8.06 8.22 11.69
CA ASP A 90 -6.78 8.12 12.41
C ASP A 90 -6.42 6.68 12.81
N LEU A 91 -7.32 5.72 12.56
CA LEU A 91 -7.24 4.29 12.93
C LEU A 91 -6.93 4.05 14.42
N ILE A 92 -7.23 5.01 15.29
CA ILE A 92 -7.04 4.83 16.73
C ILE A 92 -8.09 3.85 17.22
N TYR A 93 -7.67 2.68 17.70
CA TYR A 93 -8.61 1.71 18.25
C TYR A 93 -9.12 2.19 19.62
N SER A 94 -10.36 2.68 19.65
CA SER A 94 -11.00 3.19 20.86
C SER A 94 -12.45 2.70 20.95
N GLU A 95 -12.63 1.48 21.48
CA GLU A 95 -13.96 0.98 21.82
C GLU A 95 -14.38 1.35 23.24
N LYS A 96 -15.69 1.47 23.47
CA LYS A 96 -16.27 1.68 24.81
C LYS A 96 -15.83 0.59 25.80
N SER A 97 -15.70 -0.65 25.30
CA SER A 97 -15.27 -1.83 26.05
C SER A 97 -13.81 -1.77 26.51
N ALA A 98 -12.98 -0.88 25.95
CA ALA A 98 -11.55 -0.79 26.26
C ALA A 98 -11.26 -0.13 27.62
N THR A 99 -12.22 0.59 28.19
CA THR A 99 -12.02 1.30 29.47
C THR A 99 -11.76 0.29 30.60
N GLY A 100 -10.61 0.43 31.28
CA GLY A 100 -10.22 -0.45 32.39
C GLY A 100 -9.69 -1.82 31.95
N GLN A 101 -9.57 -2.08 30.64
CA GLN A 101 -8.94 -3.29 30.14
C GLN A 101 -7.42 -3.14 30.01
N ASN A 102 -6.75 -4.28 30.08
CA ASN A 102 -5.32 -4.37 29.80
C ASN A 102 -5.06 -4.13 28.30
N ALA A 103 -4.00 -3.39 27.96
CA ALA A 103 -3.64 -3.07 26.58
C ALA A 103 -3.51 -4.31 25.68
N ALA A 104 -2.92 -5.41 26.15
CA ALA A 104 -2.79 -6.63 25.37
C ALA A 104 -4.15 -7.26 25.00
N LYS A 105 -5.16 -7.16 25.89
CA LYS A 105 -6.53 -7.60 25.57
C LYS A 105 -7.16 -6.71 24.49
N ILE A 106 -6.97 -5.41 24.59
CA ILE A 106 -7.43 -4.42 23.60
C ILE A 106 -6.81 -4.73 22.22
N MET A 107 -5.50 -5.01 22.18
CA MET A 107 -4.80 -5.39 20.95
C MET A 107 -5.35 -6.69 20.34
N ALA A 108 -5.58 -7.71 21.18
CA ALA A 108 -6.17 -8.97 20.72
C ALA A 108 -7.59 -8.79 20.17
N THR A 109 -8.40 -7.92 20.80
CA THR A 109 -9.74 -7.58 20.30
C THR A 109 -9.67 -6.86 18.95
N ALA A 110 -8.81 -5.84 18.81
CA ALA A 110 -8.63 -5.11 17.56
C ALA A 110 -8.25 -6.04 16.39
N GLN A 111 -7.32 -6.98 16.64
CA GLN A 111 -6.92 -7.98 15.65
C GLN A 111 -8.09 -8.90 15.26
N ASN A 112 -8.77 -9.48 16.24
CA ASN A 112 -9.87 -10.43 15.98
C ASN A 112 -11.05 -9.75 15.26
N LEU A 113 -11.39 -8.53 15.67
CA LEU A 113 -12.46 -7.75 15.06
C LEU A 113 -12.20 -7.50 13.58
N ALA A 114 -11.00 -7.02 13.22
CA ALA A 114 -10.64 -6.77 11.83
C ALA A 114 -10.68 -8.05 10.99
N GLN A 115 -10.18 -9.15 11.55
CA GLN A 115 -10.17 -10.44 10.88
C GLN A 115 -11.60 -10.94 10.59
N ILE A 116 -12.50 -10.86 11.57
CA ILE A 116 -13.89 -11.31 11.44
C ILE A 116 -14.66 -10.42 10.47
N ALA A 117 -14.56 -9.10 10.65
CA ALA A 117 -15.31 -8.12 9.86
C ALA A 117 -15.03 -8.23 8.35
N LEU A 118 -13.78 -8.53 7.97
CA LEU A 118 -13.39 -8.59 6.56
C LEU A 118 -13.33 -10.01 5.98
N LYS A 119 -13.55 -11.07 6.78
CA LYS A 119 -13.34 -12.47 6.37
C LYS A 119 -14.00 -12.85 5.04
N ASN A 120 -15.21 -12.37 4.78
CA ASN A 120 -15.91 -12.66 3.52
C ASN A 120 -15.49 -11.72 2.40
N TYR A 121 -15.27 -10.44 2.73
CA TYR A 121 -14.80 -9.44 1.79
C TYR A 121 -13.49 -9.85 1.11
N THR A 122 -12.53 -10.39 1.86
CA THR A 122 -11.19 -10.73 1.36
C THR A 122 -11.18 -11.80 0.26
N LYS A 123 -12.28 -12.52 0.02
CA LYS A 123 -12.40 -13.46 -1.11
C LYS A 123 -12.48 -12.76 -2.46
N THR A 124 -13.07 -11.56 -2.49
CA THR A 124 -13.41 -10.85 -3.75
C THR A 124 -12.97 -9.39 -3.75
N GLY A 125 -12.58 -8.85 -2.60
CA GLY A 125 -12.20 -7.46 -2.40
C GLY A 125 -10.73 -7.28 -2.05
N SER A 126 -10.20 -6.11 -2.39
CA SER A 126 -8.86 -5.62 -2.04
C SER A 126 -8.97 -4.37 -1.17
N LEU A 127 -7.97 -4.14 -0.33
CA LEU A 127 -7.87 -2.99 0.55
C LEU A 127 -6.49 -2.36 0.41
N LEU A 128 -6.42 -1.13 -0.10
CA LEU A 128 -5.20 -0.33 -0.09
C LEU A 128 -5.23 0.62 1.10
N VAL A 129 -4.20 0.55 1.95
CA VAL A 129 -4.02 1.48 3.07
C VAL A 129 -2.96 2.49 2.68
N LEU A 130 -3.28 3.78 2.77
CA LEU A 130 -2.35 4.89 2.63
C LEU A 130 -2.11 5.50 4.02
N LYS A 131 -0.85 5.62 4.43
CA LYS A 131 -0.43 6.40 5.60
C LYS A 131 -0.05 7.79 5.15
N LEU A 132 -0.65 8.79 5.77
CA LEU A 132 -0.34 10.19 5.58
C LEU A 132 -0.11 10.87 6.93
N HIS A 133 0.40 12.09 6.88
CA HIS A 133 0.66 12.92 8.04
C HIS A 133 -0.07 14.25 7.95
N SER A 134 -0.59 14.79 9.05
CA SER A 134 -0.99 16.19 9.08
C SER A 134 -0.77 16.74 10.47
N ASP A 135 -0.69 18.05 10.55
CA ASP A 135 -0.77 18.71 11.82
C ASP A 135 -2.16 18.53 12.44
N TYR A 136 -2.16 18.52 13.76
CA TYR A 136 -3.31 18.26 14.60
C TYR A 136 -3.34 19.32 15.71
N SER A 137 -4.53 19.85 15.96
CA SER A 137 -4.78 20.77 17.06
C SER A 137 -6.15 20.46 17.66
N GLY A 138 -6.18 19.79 18.81
CA GLY A 138 -7.43 19.31 19.38
C GLY A 138 -7.27 18.46 20.64
N ARG A 139 -8.38 17.84 21.07
CA ARG A 139 -8.36 16.86 22.16
C ARG A 139 -8.10 15.47 21.60
N TYR A 140 -6.99 14.86 22.01
CA TYR A 140 -6.71 13.45 21.79
C TYR A 140 -7.32 12.62 22.92
N TYR A 141 -7.87 11.43 22.64
CA TYR A 141 -8.55 10.60 23.63
C TYR A 141 -7.81 9.27 23.81
N PRO A 142 -6.91 9.15 24.81
CA PRO A 142 -6.15 7.93 25.06
C PRO A 142 -7.04 6.73 25.42
N TYR A 143 -6.56 5.52 25.11
CA TYR A 143 -7.33 4.28 25.33
C TYR A 143 -7.77 4.08 26.78
N ASN A 144 -6.96 4.53 27.74
CA ASN A 144 -7.22 4.36 29.17
C ASN A 144 -8.11 5.48 29.76
N SER A 145 -8.45 6.50 28.97
CA SER A 145 -9.23 7.65 29.40
C SER A 145 -10.05 8.22 28.22
N PRO A 146 -10.87 7.41 27.54
CA PRO A 146 -11.56 7.81 26.31
C PRO A 146 -12.62 8.91 26.53
N GLN A 147 -12.98 9.19 27.79
CA GLN A 147 -13.89 10.28 28.16
C GLN A 147 -13.16 11.56 28.61
N LYS A 148 -11.85 11.49 28.84
CA LYS A 148 -11.01 12.60 29.31
C LYS A 148 -9.90 12.87 28.32
N GLY A 149 -10.26 13.48 27.19
CA GLY A 149 -9.27 13.82 26.17
C GLY A 149 -8.18 14.76 26.72
N LYS A 150 -6.96 14.66 26.21
CA LYS A 150 -5.83 15.52 26.53
C LYS A 150 -5.64 16.52 25.39
N GLN A 151 -5.34 17.77 25.71
CA GLN A 151 -5.03 18.75 24.67
C GLN A 151 -3.72 18.35 23.99
N TYR A 152 -3.74 18.30 22.67
CA TYR A 152 -2.57 18.00 21.86
C TYR A 152 -2.48 19.00 20.71
N LYS A 153 -1.27 19.47 20.45
CA LYS A 153 -0.92 20.25 19.27
C LYS A 153 0.41 19.75 18.75
N GLY A 154 0.42 19.31 17.50
CA GLY A 154 1.59 18.70 16.88
C GLY A 154 1.17 17.84 15.70
N ASP A 155 2.12 17.09 15.20
CA ASP A 155 1.99 16.24 14.03
C ASP A 155 1.34 14.89 14.40
N ARG A 156 0.41 14.39 13.58
CA ARG A 156 -0.23 13.08 13.76
C ARG A 156 -0.43 12.34 12.43
N PRO A 157 -0.26 11.00 12.42
CA PRO A 157 -0.62 10.19 11.27
C PRO A 157 -2.14 10.07 11.13
N PHE A 158 -2.61 10.05 9.89
CA PHE A 158 -3.96 9.61 9.52
C PHE A 158 -3.88 8.67 8.32
N TYR A 159 -4.95 7.94 8.07
CA TYR A 159 -4.98 6.88 7.07
C TYR A 159 -6.16 7.07 6.13
N VAL A 160 -5.92 6.76 4.85
CA VAL A 160 -6.96 6.63 3.83
C VAL A 160 -6.98 5.17 3.39
N LEU A 161 -8.11 4.52 3.61
CA LEU A 161 -8.36 3.13 3.27
C LEU A 161 -9.25 3.09 2.04
N LEU A 162 -8.75 2.48 0.96
CA LEU A 162 -9.48 2.30 -0.29
C LEU A 162 -9.93 0.85 -0.40
N PHE A 163 -11.24 0.64 -0.37
CA PHE A 163 -11.88 -0.65 -0.57
C PHE A 163 -12.46 -0.73 -1.98
N ALA A 164 -12.16 -1.79 -2.70
CA ALA A 164 -12.74 -2.10 -4.01
C ALA A 164 -12.76 -3.61 -4.23
N LYS A 165 -13.67 -4.11 -5.07
CA LYS A 165 -13.54 -5.48 -5.60
C LYS A 165 -12.20 -5.65 -6.32
N ASN A 166 -11.68 -6.88 -6.36
CA ASN A 166 -10.34 -7.18 -6.87
C ASN A 166 -10.11 -6.62 -8.29
N ALA A 167 -11.04 -6.86 -9.21
CA ALA A 167 -10.91 -6.35 -10.58
C ALA A 167 -10.93 -4.81 -10.61
N THR A 168 -11.81 -4.17 -9.85
CA THR A 168 -11.84 -2.70 -9.70
C THR A 168 -10.53 -2.14 -9.13
N MET A 169 -9.96 -2.75 -8.09
CA MET A 169 -8.67 -2.34 -7.53
C MET A 169 -7.52 -2.52 -8.54
N ASP A 170 -7.51 -3.64 -9.28
CA ASP A 170 -6.51 -3.90 -10.31
C ASP A 170 -6.57 -2.82 -11.40
N ARG A 171 -7.77 -2.43 -11.84
CA ARG A 171 -7.96 -1.32 -12.79
C ARG A 171 -7.45 0.01 -12.23
N LEU A 172 -7.82 0.36 -11.00
CA LEU A 172 -7.38 1.57 -10.29
C LEU A 172 -5.84 1.70 -10.30
N LEU A 173 -5.15 0.59 -10.05
CA LEU A 173 -3.70 0.56 -9.90
C LEU A 173 -2.94 0.44 -11.24
N THR A 174 -3.59 0.04 -12.33
CA THR A 174 -2.90 -0.30 -13.59
C THR A 174 -3.33 0.51 -14.82
N GLU A 175 -4.58 0.98 -14.91
CA GLU A 175 -5.13 1.66 -16.09
C GLU A 175 -4.81 3.15 -16.11
N ASN A 176 -4.33 3.69 -17.24
CA ASN A 176 -3.85 5.07 -17.35
C ASN A 176 -4.88 6.15 -16.99
N GLN A 177 -6.18 5.89 -17.16
CA GLN A 177 -7.23 6.83 -16.77
C GLN A 177 -7.21 7.18 -15.27
N TYR A 178 -6.73 6.28 -14.41
CA TYR A 178 -6.61 6.51 -12.96
C TYR A 178 -5.24 7.03 -12.53
N ALA A 179 -4.38 7.47 -13.46
CA ALA A 179 -2.99 7.89 -13.16
C ALA A 179 -2.92 9.06 -12.18
N GLY A 180 -3.84 10.02 -12.27
CA GLY A 180 -3.94 11.13 -11.33
C GLY A 180 -4.23 10.67 -9.90
N LEU A 181 -5.21 9.77 -9.75
CA LEU A 181 -5.58 9.20 -8.46
C LEU A 181 -4.46 8.38 -7.83
N ARG A 182 -3.87 7.44 -8.58
CA ARG A 182 -2.84 6.53 -8.05
C ARG A 182 -1.46 7.15 -7.87
N ASN A 183 -1.26 8.42 -8.24
CA ASN A 183 -0.01 9.14 -7.96
C ASN A 183 0.05 9.56 -6.49
N PHE A 184 0.10 8.56 -5.60
CA PHE A 184 -0.06 8.76 -4.16
C PHE A 184 1.05 9.63 -3.56
N SER A 185 2.27 9.49 -4.09
CA SER A 185 3.42 10.31 -3.70
C SER A 185 3.24 11.81 -3.93
N SER A 186 2.26 12.22 -4.76
CA SER A 186 1.96 13.63 -5.01
C SER A 186 0.96 14.23 -4.00
N TYR A 187 0.31 13.43 -3.16
CA TYR A 187 -0.58 13.98 -2.13
C TYR A 187 0.24 14.62 -1.02
N PRO A 188 -0.21 15.77 -0.48
CA PRO A 188 0.42 16.39 0.67
C PRO A 188 0.61 15.37 1.79
N SER A 189 1.85 15.31 2.28
CA SER A 189 2.22 14.51 3.45
C SER A 189 1.95 13.01 3.32
N PHE A 190 1.93 12.46 2.11
CA PHE A 190 1.96 11.01 1.90
C PHE A 190 3.27 10.43 2.44
N GLU A 191 3.19 9.30 3.16
CA GLU A 191 4.37 8.61 3.68
C GLU A 191 4.51 7.21 3.10
N ASN A 192 3.48 6.38 3.22
CA ASN A 192 3.57 4.95 2.94
C ASN A 192 2.24 4.38 2.45
N GLN A 193 2.30 3.18 1.89
CA GLN A 193 1.12 2.45 1.48
C GLN A 193 1.32 0.94 1.55
N TYR A 194 0.22 0.18 1.61
CA TYR A 194 0.25 -1.26 1.54
C TYR A 194 -1.08 -1.83 1.02
N LEU A 195 -0.99 -2.67 -0.01
CA LEU A 195 -2.14 -3.37 -0.59
C LEU A 195 -2.35 -4.75 0.05
N PHE A 196 -3.48 -4.92 0.71
CA PHE A 196 -4.04 -6.22 1.06
C PHE A 196 -4.92 -6.72 -0.08
N SER A 197 -4.58 -7.90 -0.62
CA SER A 197 -5.33 -8.50 -1.73
C SER A 197 -5.08 -9.99 -1.81
N SER A 198 -6.15 -10.75 -2.10
CA SER A 198 -6.15 -12.18 -2.40
C SER A 198 -6.01 -12.47 -3.89
N SER A 199 -6.21 -11.48 -4.76
CA SER A 199 -6.10 -11.64 -6.21
C SER A 199 -4.69 -12.08 -6.59
N THR A 200 -4.59 -13.24 -7.23
CA THR A 200 -3.36 -13.78 -7.83
C THR A 200 -3.28 -13.49 -9.33
N GLN A 201 -4.40 -13.15 -9.98
CA GLN A 201 -4.52 -13.05 -11.44
C GLN A 201 -3.76 -11.85 -12.06
N ALA A 202 -3.47 -10.79 -11.30
CA ALA A 202 -2.93 -9.54 -11.86
C ALA A 202 -1.43 -9.30 -11.61
N ARG A 203 -0.67 -10.27 -11.08
CA ARG A 203 0.61 -9.94 -10.42
C ARG A 203 1.89 -10.23 -11.16
N THR A 204 1.93 -11.00 -12.25
CA THR A 204 3.17 -11.01 -13.05
C THR A 204 3.23 -9.68 -13.79
N PRO A 205 4.08 -8.72 -13.37
CA PRO A 205 4.16 -7.45 -14.08
C PRO A 205 4.63 -7.72 -15.50
N PHE A 206 4.27 -6.84 -16.43
CA PHE A 206 4.96 -6.81 -17.72
C PHE A 206 6.47 -6.65 -17.48
N TYR A 207 7.29 -7.44 -18.16
CA TYR A 207 8.73 -7.29 -18.15
C TYR A 207 9.33 -7.63 -19.52
N THR A 208 10.53 -7.12 -19.79
CA THR A 208 11.30 -7.43 -20.99
C THR A 208 12.79 -7.26 -20.70
N LEU A 209 13.62 -8.09 -21.32
CA LEU A 209 15.07 -7.91 -21.33
C LEU A 209 15.43 -6.72 -22.25
N LEU A 210 16.41 -5.91 -21.84
CA LEU A 210 16.93 -4.80 -22.62
C LEU A 210 18.30 -5.16 -23.18
N GLU A 211 18.47 -5.16 -24.50
CA GLU A 211 19.77 -5.42 -25.15
C GLU A 211 20.72 -4.23 -25.03
N ASN A 212 20.21 -3.03 -25.31
CA ASN A 212 21.00 -1.81 -25.41
C ASN A 212 20.73 -0.93 -24.19
N HIS A 213 21.29 -1.33 -23.04
CA HIS A 213 21.21 -0.54 -21.81
C HIS A 213 22.62 -0.19 -21.30
N PRO A 214 22.90 1.06 -20.84
CA PRO A 214 24.24 1.46 -20.40
C PRO A 214 24.84 0.59 -19.29
N SER A 215 23.98 -0.02 -18.46
CA SER A 215 24.38 -0.94 -17.40
C SER A 215 24.55 -2.39 -17.86
N ALA A 216 24.13 -2.76 -19.08
CA ALA A 216 24.32 -4.10 -19.61
C ALA A 216 25.80 -4.33 -19.96
N LYS A 217 26.32 -5.51 -19.62
CA LYS A 217 27.72 -5.91 -19.81
C LYS A 217 27.77 -7.36 -20.25
N GLY A 218 28.51 -7.67 -21.30
CA GLY A 218 28.45 -8.95 -22.00
C GLY A 218 27.67 -8.83 -23.31
N THR A 219 27.52 -9.94 -24.01
CA THR A 219 26.78 -10.04 -25.27
C THR A 219 25.76 -11.16 -25.19
N TYR A 220 24.66 -11.03 -25.92
CA TYR A 220 23.62 -12.03 -26.07
C TYR A 220 22.74 -11.69 -27.27
N ASP A 221 22.12 -12.71 -27.85
CA ASP A 221 21.15 -12.57 -28.93
C ASP A 221 19.72 -12.75 -28.41
N LYS A 222 18.74 -12.15 -29.08
CA LYS A 222 17.33 -12.52 -28.87
C LYS A 222 17.08 -13.94 -29.35
N ASP A 223 16.26 -14.65 -28.59
CA ASP A 223 15.56 -15.79 -29.14
C ASP A 223 14.26 -15.33 -29.81
N ARG A 224 14.16 -15.53 -31.13
CA ARG A 224 12.99 -15.11 -31.93
C ARG A 224 11.74 -15.93 -31.61
N GLU A 225 11.87 -17.10 -30.99
CA GLU A 225 10.72 -17.88 -30.51
C GLU A 225 10.16 -17.33 -29.19
N GLY A 226 10.97 -16.60 -28.42
CA GLY A 226 10.58 -15.92 -27.19
C GLY A 226 10.09 -14.47 -27.38
N ASP A 227 10.22 -13.92 -28.59
CA ASP A 227 9.78 -12.56 -28.94
C ASP A 227 8.31 -12.59 -29.36
N ASN A 228 7.42 -12.26 -28.42
CA ASN A 228 6.00 -12.09 -28.70
C ASN A 228 5.52 -10.73 -28.16
N SER A 229 4.24 -10.41 -28.38
CA SER A 229 3.60 -9.19 -27.89
C SER A 229 3.71 -8.93 -26.36
N LYS A 230 4.28 -9.85 -25.57
CA LYS A 230 4.47 -9.77 -24.12
C LYS A 230 5.90 -9.45 -23.67
N GLY A 231 6.84 -9.21 -24.59
CA GLY A 231 8.22 -8.81 -24.30
C GLY A 231 9.26 -9.93 -24.44
N LEU A 232 10.55 -9.57 -24.43
CA LEU A 232 11.67 -10.49 -24.58
C LEU A 232 12.02 -11.16 -23.24
N HIS A 233 11.79 -12.46 -23.11
CA HIS A 233 12.08 -13.22 -21.87
C HIS A 233 13.15 -14.30 -22.04
N ILE A 234 13.55 -14.55 -23.28
CA ILE A 234 14.51 -15.59 -23.66
C ILE A 234 15.65 -14.94 -24.45
N ILE A 235 16.88 -15.16 -24.01
CA ILE A 235 18.10 -14.76 -24.72
C ILE A 235 18.99 -15.98 -24.92
N LYS A 236 19.87 -15.93 -25.93
CA LYS A 236 20.81 -17.01 -26.26
C LYS A 236 22.22 -16.48 -26.50
N ASN A 237 23.20 -17.37 -26.68
CA ASN A 237 24.60 -17.02 -26.91
C ASN A 237 25.13 -16.01 -25.88
N VAL A 238 24.79 -16.18 -24.59
CA VAL A 238 25.16 -15.18 -23.56
C VAL A 238 26.63 -15.34 -23.20
N GLU A 239 27.44 -14.34 -23.52
CA GLU A 239 28.88 -14.30 -23.23
C GLU A 239 29.22 -13.20 -22.20
N PRO A 240 30.15 -13.48 -21.27
CA PRO A 240 30.63 -12.47 -20.33
C PRO A 240 31.43 -11.35 -21.03
N PRO A 241 31.55 -10.16 -20.42
CA PRO A 241 32.35 -9.08 -21.00
C PRO A 241 33.83 -9.47 -21.14
N HIS A 242 34.50 -8.99 -22.19
CA HIS A 242 35.92 -9.29 -22.44
C HIS A 242 36.88 -8.83 -21.34
N LYS A 243 36.52 -7.77 -20.59
CA LYS A 243 37.33 -7.28 -19.48
C LYS A 243 37.06 -8.14 -18.25
N SER A 244 38.08 -8.86 -17.77
CA SER A 244 37.98 -9.73 -16.59
C SER A 244 37.58 -9.03 -15.29
N THR A 245 37.71 -7.70 -15.21
CA THR A 245 37.24 -6.88 -14.09
C THR A 245 35.75 -6.58 -14.13
N GLU A 246 35.10 -6.76 -15.28
CA GLU A 246 33.66 -6.56 -15.46
C GLU A 246 32.92 -7.89 -15.30
N LYS A 247 31.69 -7.82 -14.79
CA LYS A 247 30.82 -8.98 -14.64
C LYS A 247 29.68 -8.91 -15.63
N LEU A 248 29.22 -10.07 -16.11
CA LEU A 248 28.00 -10.19 -16.91
C LEU A 248 26.85 -9.50 -16.15
N THR A 249 26.23 -8.53 -16.82
CA THR A 249 25.13 -7.75 -16.28
C THR A 249 23.98 -7.74 -17.28
N ILE A 250 22.81 -8.20 -16.84
CA ILE A 250 21.58 -8.28 -17.63
C ILE A 250 20.56 -7.31 -17.05
N VAL A 251 19.85 -6.60 -17.91
CA VAL A 251 18.87 -5.59 -17.49
C VAL A 251 17.47 -6.04 -17.89
N VAL A 252 16.58 -6.08 -16.90
CA VAL A 252 15.17 -6.41 -17.08
C VAL A 252 14.34 -5.16 -16.82
N ALA A 253 13.70 -4.60 -17.84
CA ALA A 253 12.72 -3.55 -17.67
C ALA A 253 11.39 -4.15 -17.22
N VAL A 254 10.77 -3.58 -16.19
CA VAL A 254 9.58 -4.12 -15.52
C VAL A 254 8.58 -3.02 -15.19
N LYS A 255 7.28 -3.28 -15.39
CA LYS A 255 6.18 -2.43 -14.89
C LYS A 255 5.83 -2.81 -13.45
N LEU A 256 6.68 -2.43 -12.50
CA LEU A 256 6.49 -2.77 -11.08
C LEU A 256 5.24 -2.10 -10.48
N PRO A 257 4.52 -2.79 -9.57
CA PRO A 257 3.27 -2.30 -8.96
C PRO A 257 3.55 -1.30 -7.82
N VAL A 258 4.22 -0.19 -8.12
CA VAL A 258 4.57 0.86 -7.14
C VAL A 258 3.33 1.35 -6.40
N GLY A 259 2.21 1.54 -7.12
CA GLY A 259 0.92 1.96 -6.58
C GLY A 259 0.30 1.00 -5.56
N ALA A 260 0.80 -0.24 -5.43
CA ALA A 260 0.34 -1.20 -4.42
C ALA A 260 1.23 -1.24 -3.16
N TYR A 261 2.55 -1.14 -3.33
CA TYR A 261 3.52 -1.45 -2.26
C TYR A 261 4.51 -0.33 -1.92
N GLY A 262 4.52 0.75 -2.70
CA GLY A 262 5.38 1.91 -2.48
C GLY A 262 6.80 1.75 -3.02
N GLU A 263 7.40 2.88 -3.36
CA GLU A 263 8.70 2.98 -4.03
C GLU A 263 9.85 2.38 -3.19
N VAL A 264 9.88 2.68 -1.89
CA VAL A 264 10.92 2.22 -0.96
C VAL A 264 10.96 0.70 -0.87
N PHE A 265 9.78 0.06 -0.84
CA PHE A 265 9.67 -1.39 -0.76
C PHE A 265 10.09 -2.06 -2.09
N ILE A 266 9.59 -1.54 -3.21
CA ILE A 266 9.80 -2.09 -4.55
C ILE A 266 11.27 -1.94 -5.01
N ARG A 267 11.97 -0.89 -4.59
CA ARG A 267 13.35 -0.66 -5.03
C ARG A 267 14.41 -1.32 -4.16
N ASN A 268 14.05 -1.91 -3.04
CA ASN A 268 15.01 -2.55 -2.14
C ASN A 268 15.37 -3.96 -2.61
N PRO A 269 16.61 -4.23 -3.08
CA PRO A 269 17.02 -5.55 -3.54
C PRO A 269 16.89 -6.66 -2.47
N ALA A 270 16.98 -6.30 -1.19
CA ALA A 270 16.82 -7.26 -0.09
C ALA A 270 15.40 -7.84 0.01
N ASN A 271 14.41 -7.15 -0.57
CA ASN A 271 13.02 -7.61 -0.64
C ASN A 271 12.81 -8.63 -1.76
N TYR A 272 13.83 -8.98 -2.53
CA TYR A 272 13.75 -9.95 -3.60
C TYR A 272 14.52 -11.23 -3.28
N THR A 273 14.16 -12.31 -3.97
CA THR A 273 15.01 -13.49 -4.14
C THR A 273 15.35 -13.65 -5.61
N VAL A 274 16.56 -14.15 -5.88
CA VAL A 274 16.98 -14.55 -7.23
C VAL A 274 17.43 -16.00 -7.14
N GLU A 275 16.69 -16.87 -7.81
CA GLU A 275 17.07 -18.27 -7.97
C GLU A 275 17.74 -18.43 -9.34
N SER A 276 19.05 -18.67 -9.33
CA SER A 276 19.84 -18.95 -10.52
C SER A 276 20.95 -19.93 -10.15
N ILE A 277 20.71 -21.20 -10.45
CA ILE A 277 21.56 -22.31 -9.97
C ILE A 277 22.99 -22.21 -10.54
N LYS A 278 23.10 -21.85 -11.82
CA LYS A 278 24.37 -21.86 -12.54
C LYS A 278 25.11 -20.52 -12.49
N ASP A 279 24.43 -19.41 -12.79
CA ASP A 279 25.10 -18.09 -12.90
C ASP A 279 25.31 -17.37 -11.56
N ASN A 280 24.58 -17.78 -10.52
CA ASN A 280 24.55 -17.11 -9.22
C ASN A 280 24.24 -15.60 -9.36
N PHE A 281 23.19 -15.29 -10.12
CA PHE A 281 22.70 -13.92 -10.30
C PHE A 281 22.27 -13.29 -8.98
N LYS A 282 22.54 -12.00 -8.85
CA LYS A 282 22.04 -11.14 -7.77
C LYS A 282 21.49 -9.85 -8.35
N ILE A 283 20.52 -9.24 -7.69
CA ILE A 283 20.08 -7.89 -8.03
C ILE A 283 21.14 -6.91 -7.54
N LYS A 284 21.78 -6.22 -8.49
CA LYS A 284 22.74 -5.15 -8.23
C LYS A 284 22.02 -3.85 -7.86
N ALA A 285 20.98 -3.51 -8.62
CA ALA A 285 20.22 -2.29 -8.44
C ALA A 285 18.82 -2.42 -9.04
N ILE A 286 17.90 -1.59 -8.52
CA ILE A 286 16.57 -1.37 -9.07
C ILE A 286 16.38 0.15 -9.20
N GLN A 287 16.25 0.62 -10.44
CA GLN A 287 16.24 2.05 -10.75
C GLN A 287 15.07 2.42 -11.67
N PRO A 288 14.66 3.69 -11.74
CA PRO A 288 13.64 4.13 -12.70
C PRO A 288 14.02 3.76 -14.13
N SER A 289 13.06 3.25 -14.89
CA SER A 289 13.25 2.88 -16.30
C SER A 289 12.98 4.07 -17.21
N THR A 290 13.74 4.16 -18.29
CA THR A 290 13.43 5.06 -19.43
C THR A 290 12.71 4.32 -20.57
N ASN A 291 12.58 2.99 -20.48
CA ASN A 291 11.90 2.19 -21.48
C ASN A 291 10.38 2.43 -21.41
N PRO A 292 9.71 2.75 -22.54
CA PRO A 292 8.27 2.98 -22.55
C PRO A 292 7.46 1.78 -22.03
N GLY A 293 6.44 2.06 -21.22
CA GLY A 293 5.54 1.03 -20.68
C GLY A 293 6.07 0.28 -19.45
N THR A 294 7.33 0.49 -19.06
CA THR A 294 7.93 -0.03 -17.82
C THR A 294 8.15 1.09 -16.81
N THR A 295 8.30 0.73 -15.54
CA THR A 295 8.55 1.71 -14.46
C THR A 295 9.97 1.62 -13.93
N HIS A 296 10.58 0.44 -13.96
CA HIS A 296 11.87 0.17 -13.34
C HIS A 296 12.73 -0.76 -14.17
N ASP A 297 14.05 -0.61 -14.06
CA ASP A 297 15.03 -1.55 -14.55
C ASP A 297 15.61 -2.33 -13.36
N ILE A 298 15.47 -3.65 -13.39
CA ILE A 298 16.15 -4.58 -12.47
C ILE A 298 17.46 -4.99 -13.13
N ILE A 299 18.57 -4.62 -12.49
CA ILE A 299 19.92 -4.91 -12.99
C ILE A 299 20.42 -6.17 -12.27
N LEU A 300 20.55 -7.27 -13.00
CA LEU A 300 21.11 -8.52 -12.52
C LEU A 300 22.61 -8.58 -12.81
N GLU A 301 23.41 -8.97 -11.83
CA GLU A 301 24.85 -9.22 -11.98
C GLU A 301 25.14 -10.70 -11.68
N ALA A 302 25.79 -11.39 -12.61
CA ALA A 302 26.23 -12.76 -12.38
C ALA A 302 27.55 -12.76 -11.61
N SER A 303 27.60 -13.56 -10.54
CA SER A 303 28.84 -13.74 -9.78
C SER A 303 29.72 -14.83 -10.40
N SER A 304 29.14 -15.76 -11.16
CA SER A 304 29.83 -16.89 -11.78
C SER A 304 29.12 -17.25 -13.09
N PRO A 305 29.32 -16.47 -14.18
CA PRO A 305 28.65 -16.73 -15.46
C PRO A 305 28.94 -18.15 -15.94
N ALA A 306 27.88 -18.90 -16.23
CA ALA A 306 27.98 -20.28 -16.69
C ALA A 306 27.57 -20.41 -18.16
N SER A 307 27.86 -21.55 -18.77
CA SER A 307 27.34 -21.94 -20.10
C SER A 307 26.20 -22.96 -19.95
N GLY A 308 25.52 -23.26 -21.06
CA GLY A 308 24.36 -24.14 -21.07
C GLY A 308 23.06 -23.38 -20.91
N GLU A 309 21.96 -24.13 -21.07
CA GLU A 309 20.64 -23.70 -20.65
C GLU A 309 20.61 -23.33 -19.17
N ARG A 310 20.13 -22.12 -18.90
CA ARG A 310 20.11 -21.46 -17.60
C ARG A 310 18.77 -20.78 -17.43
N THR A 311 18.32 -20.70 -16.18
CA THR A 311 17.11 -19.96 -15.81
C THR A 311 17.42 -19.11 -14.60
N ALA A 312 16.96 -17.87 -14.63
CA ALA A 312 16.98 -16.96 -13.49
C ALA A 312 15.54 -16.59 -13.13
N ILE A 313 15.14 -16.90 -11.90
CA ILE A 313 13.81 -16.57 -11.40
C ILE A 313 13.93 -15.46 -10.36
N ILE A 314 13.36 -14.29 -10.66
CA ILE A 314 13.32 -13.13 -9.75
C ILE A 314 11.97 -13.12 -9.06
N ARG A 315 11.93 -13.12 -7.72
CA ARG A 315 10.68 -13.04 -6.96
C ARG A 315 10.71 -11.88 -5.97
N LEU A 316 9.63 -11.10 -5.91
CA LEU A 316 9.44 -10.10 -4.87
C LEU A 316 8.79 -10.78 -3.65
N LYS A 317 9.42 -10.68 -2.48
CA LYS A 317 8.92 -11.27 -1.24
C LYS A 317 7.63 -10.59 -0.80
N ARG A 318 6.71 -11.37 -0.24
CA ARG A 318 5.57 -10.88 0.54
C ARG A 318 6.03 -10.72 1.98
N ILE A 319 6.22 -9.47 2.41
CA ILE A 319 6.69 -9.16 3.77
C ILE A 319 5.54 -8.50 4.52
N PHE A 320 5.12 -9.11 5.62
CA PHE A 320 4.14 -8.53 6.53
C PHE A 320 4.51 -8.79 8.00
N PRO A 321 4.34 -7.80 8.90
CA PRO A 321 4.03 -6.40 8.59
C PRO A 321 5.25 -5.70 7.94
N PRO A 322 5.06 -4.81 6.95
CA PRO A 322 6.14 -3.94 6.48
C PRO A 322 6.65 -3.05 7.63
N THR A 323 7.92 -2.66 7.57
CA THR A 323 8.60 -1.89 8.63
C THR A 323 7.84 -0.63 9.04
N TRP A 324 7.19 0.05 8.08
CA TRP A 324 6.44 1.26 8.38
C TRP A 324 5.25 1.00 9.31
N ILE A 325 4.54 -0.14 9.18
CA ILE A 325 3.41 -0.49 10.08
C ILE A 325 3.93 -0.69 11.50
N ILE A 326 5.06 -1.41 11.66
CA ILE A 326 5.69 -1.64 12.97
C ILE A 326 6.07 -0.29 13.60
N SER A 327 6.81 0.55 12.87
CA SER A 327 7.29 1.85 13.36
C SER A 327 6.18 2.89 13.60
N SER A 328 5.00 2.69 13.01
CA SER A 328 3.84 3.57 13.16
C SER A 328 2.83 3.04 14.17
N SER A 329 3.11 1.93 14.85
CA SER A 329 2.21 1.37 15.86
C SER A 329 2.66 1.76 17.25
N SER A 330 1.69 1.96 18.14
CA SER A 330 1.92 2.00 19.59
C SER A 330 0.98 1.04 20.29
N ASP A 331 1.44 0.46 21.39
CA ASP A 331 0.62 -0.28 22.36
C ASP A 331 0.25 0.57 23.58
N ASP A 332 0.71 1.82 23.63
CA ASP A 332 0.39 2.83 24.64
C ASP A 332 0.30 4.23 24.04
N ASP A 333 -0.81 4.93 24.26
CA ASP A 333 -1.02 6.32 23.84
C ASP A 333 -1.30 7.29 25.00
N THR A 334 -0.95 6.87 26.21
CA THR A 334 -1.21 7.65 27.42
C THR A 334 -0.26 8.85 27.55
N ASN A 335 0.93 8.79 26.96
CA ASN A 335 1.89 9.90 26.90
C ASN A 335 1.75 10.71 25.59
N VAL A 336 0.95 11.77 25.62
CA VAL A 336 0.64 12.63 24.47
C VAL A 336 1.68 13.73 24.20
N ASN A 337 2.96 13.48 24.48
CA ASN A 337 4.01 14.49 24.28
C ASN A 337 4.37 14.63 22.78
N PRO A 338 4.30 15.83 22.18
CA PRO A 338 4.63 16.02 20.75
C PRO A 338 6.10 15.73 20.40
N ASN A 339 7.00 15.71 21.39
CA ASN A 339 8.43 15.45 21.18
C ASN A 339 8.80 13.96 21.34
N THR A 340 7.82 13.06 21.42
CA THR A 340 8.05 11.61 21.51
C THR A 340 7.53 10.90 20.26
N THR A 341 7.63 9.56 20.24
CA THR A 341 7.06 8.72 19.18
C THR A 341 5.55 8.89 19.02
N PHE A 342 4.87 9.52 19.98
CA PHE A 342 3.44 9.84 19.89
C PHE A 342 3.10 10.68 18.66
N ALA A 343 4.00 11.54 18.17
CA ALA A 343 3.74 12.31 16.94
C ALA A 343 3.61 11.40 15.69
N THR A 344 4.20 10.20 15.71
CA THR A 344 4.34 9.34 14.52
C THR A 344 3.65 7.99 14.63
N THR A 345 3.05 7.66 15.78
CA THR A 345 2.44 6.35 16.04
C THR A 345 0.93 6.39 16.24
N THR A 346 0.26 5.28 15.96
CA THR A 346 -1.17 5.07 16.17
C THR A 346 -1.38 3.89 17.11
N PHE A 347 -2.19 4.09 18.14
CA PHE A 347 -2.54 3.04 19.09
C PHE A 347 -3.32 1.91 18.40
N GLY A 348 -2.81 0.69 18.51
CA GLY A 348 -3.48 -0.51 17.97
C GLY A 348 -3.36 -0.70 16.45
N LEU A 349 -2.54 0.09 15.76
CA LEU A 349 -2.37 -0.02 14.31
C LEU A 349 -1.89 -1.41 13.87
N GLN A 350 -0.78 -1.90 14.43
CA GLN A 350 -0.21 -3.17 14.01
C GLN A 350 -1.20 -4.34 14.25
N PRO A 351 -1.84 -4.49 15.42
CA PRO A 351 -2.86 -5.52 15.62
C PRO A 351 -4.02 -5.44 14.64
N MET A 352 -4.54 -4.22 14.36
CA MET A 352 -5.58 -4.02 13.35
C MET A 352 -5.12 -4.51 11.97
N MET A 353 -3.93 -4.09 11.53
CA MET A 353 -3.36 -4.51 10.23
C MET A 353 -3.09 -6.01 10.18
N THR A 354 -2.66 -6.62 11.28
CA THR A 354 -2.47 -8.08 11.39
C THR A 354 -3.80 -8.82 11.24
N GLY A 355 -4.87 -8.33 11.84
CA GLY A 355 -6.21 -8.91 11.69
C GLY A 355 -6.68 -8.88 10.23
N ILE A 356 -6.49 -7.74 9.56
CA ILE A 356 -6.74 -7.59 8.12
C ILE A 356 -5.89 -8.59 7.33
N HIS A 357 -4.58 -8.69 7.63
CA HIS A 357 -3.69 -9.61 6.93
C HIS A 357 -4.16 -11.06 7.04
N HIS A 358 -4.50 -11.54 8.25
CA HIS A 358 -4.96 -12.90 8.47
C HIS A 358 -6.26 -13.21 7.72
N ALA A 359 -7.16 -12.22 7.57
CA ALA A 359 -8.37 -12.40 6.76
C ALA A 359 -8.03 -12.63 5.26
N TYR A 360 -6.96 -12.01 4.76
CA TYR A 360 -6.49 -12.20 3.39
C TYR A 360 -5.66 -13.47 3.20
N GLU A 361 -4.84 -13.84 4.18
CA GLU A 361 -3.90 -14.96 4.10
C GLU A 361 -4.59 -16.30 3.80
N ALA A 362 -5.84 -16.46 4.25
CA ALA A 362 -6.68 -17.62 3.97
C ALA A 362 -7.01 -17.82 2.48
N HIS A 363 -6.79 -16.80 1.64
CA HIS A 363 -7.19 -16.78 0.23
C HIS A 363 -6.02 -16.48 -0.72
N ILE A 364 -4.80 -16.35 -0.19
CA ILE A 364 -3.60 -16.12 -1.00
C ILE A 364 -2.97 -17.47 -1.38
N THR A 365 -2.75 -17.70 -2.68
CA THR A 365 -2.10 -18.93 -3.17
C THR A 365 -0.59 -18.96 -2.86
N ASP A 366 0.12 -17.86 -3.08
CA ASP A 366 1.55 -17.73 -2.75
C ASP A 366 1.76 -16.79 -1.55
N LYS A 367 2.06 -17.41 -0.41
CA LYS A 367 2.30 -16.72 0.86
C LYS A 367 3.68 -16.08 0.95
N ASN A 368 4.64 -16.53 0.14
CA ASN A 368 6.03 -16.09 0.22
C ASN A 368 6.33 -14.96 -0.75
N TYR A 369 5.64 -14.92 -1.89
CA TYR A 369 5.95 -13.98 -2.96
C TYR A 369 4.71 -13.20 -3.45
N LEU A 370 4.98 -11.96 -3.88
CA LEU A 370 4.00 -11.09 -4.51
C LEU A 370 3.92 -11.36 -6.01
N PHE A 371 5.05 -11.61 -6.66
CA PHE A 371 5.16 -12.01 -8.06
C PHE A 371 6.48 -12.73 -8.35
N SER A 372 6.56 -13.36 -9.53
CA SER A 372 7.74 -14.05 -10.06
C SER A 372 7.98 -13.65 -11.51
N LEU A 373 9.22 -13.41 -11.90
CA LEU A 373 9.68 -13.19 -13.29
C LEU A 373 10.62 -14.34 -13.65
N SER A 374 10.46 -14.93 -14.83
CA SER A 374 11.32 -16.00 -15.32
C SER A 374 12.12 -15.53 -16.53
N LEU A 375 13.44 -15.68 -16.46
CA LEU A 375 14.36 -15.38 -17.57
C LEU A 375 15.01 -16.68 -18.01
N HIS A 376 15.00 -16.93 -19.31
CA HIS A 376 15.64 -18.10 -19.90
C HIS A 376 16.87 -17.66 -20.70
N LEU A 377 18.01 -18.26 -20.38
CA LEU A 377 19.29 -18.01 -21.02
C LEU A 377 19.69 -19.33 -21.70
N ASN A 378 19.45 -19.42 -22.99
CA ASN A 378 19.80 -20.56 -23.81
C ASN A 378 21.25 -20.44 -24.28
N ASP A 379 21.81 -21.54 -24.76
CA ASP A 379 23.05 -21.51 -25.53
C ASP A 379 22.74 -21.15 -26.98
#